data_AF-A0A5C7XPI1-F1
#
_entry.id   AF-A0A5C7XPI1-F1
#
_cell.length_a   1.000
_cell.length_b   1.000
_cell.length_c   1.000
_cell.angle_alpha   90.00
_cell.angle_beta   90.00
_cell.angle_gamma   90.00
#
_symmetry.space_group_name_H-M   'P 1'
#
loop_
_entity.id
_entity.type
_entity.pdbx_description
1 polymer ?
#
loop_
_entity_poly.entity_id
_entity_poly.type
_entity_poly.pdbx_seq_one_letter_code
_entity_poly.pdbx_strand_id
1 'polypeptide(L)'
;MNASSAASATRGFTLIELLIVVAIIAILAAIAIPQYQDYVSRTRASGAAAELSSLRTAVNVCIAEQQTAVGCSLGLNGIPANPPATRNVLAGTADVVDGRITATTGATDANGGAALTWDNAPTYNVLSDMITWTNSGTVCHPQRGLRPGQGDCP
;
A
#
# COMPACT_ATOMS: atom_id res chain seq x y z
N MET A 1 52.14 36.80 42.02
CA MET A 1 51.76 35.87 40.92
C MET A 1 50.26 35.97 40.75
N ASN A 2 49.75 36.67 39.74
CA ASN A 2 48.33 36.62 39.41
C ASN A 2 48.20 36.66 37.89
N ALA A 3 48.23 35.47 37.28
CA ALA A 3 47.98 35.32 35.86
C ALA A 3 46.47 35.51 35.65
N SER A 4 46.08 36.63 35.03
CA SER A 4 44.69 36.85 34.64
C SER A 4 44.31 35.82 33.59
N SER A 5 43.43 34.88 33.95
CA SER A 5 42.86 33.92 33.02
C SER A 5 41.99 34.66 32.00
N ALA A 6 42.42 34.71 30.74
CA ALA A 6 41.58 35.17 29.64
C ALA A 6 40.44 34.15 29.44
N ALA A 7 39.23 34.51 29.84
CA ALA A 7 38.04 33.71 29.58
C ALA A 7 37.82 33.64 28.06
N SER A 8 37.81 32.43 27.49
CA SER A 8 37.43 32.25 26.10
C SER A 8 35.95 32.62 25.94
N ALA A 9 35.66 33.63 25.14
CA ALA A 9 34.29 33.99 24.81
C ALA A 9 33.69 32.82 24.02
N THR A 10 32.83 32.03 24.67
CA THR A 10 32.02 31.01 24.01
C THR A 10 31.14 31.72 22.96
N ARG A 11 31.46 31.54 21.68
CA ARG A 11 30.62 32.00 20.58
C ARG A 11 29.36 31.13 20.55
N GLY A 12 28.27 31.63 21.12
CA GLY A 12 26.95 31.00 21.02
C GLY A 12 26.32 31.26 19.65
N PHE A 13 25.43 30.36 19.22
CA PHE A 13 24.56 30.57 18.06
C PHE A 13 23.68 31.80 18.27
N THR A 14 23.50 32.61 17.23
CA THR A 14 22.58 33.75 17.27
C THR A 14 21.14 33.29 17.06
N LEU A 15 20.19 34.01 17.67
CA LEU A 15 18.76 33.76 17.43
C LEU A 15 18.37 33.95 15.96
N ILE A 16 19.05 34.84 15.24
CA ILE A 16 18.79 35.08 13.82
C ILE A 16 19.25 33.91 12.95
N GLU A 17 20.40 33.29 13.26
CA GLU A 17 20.85 32.08 12.55
C GLU A 17 19.86 30.93 12.74
N LEU A 18 19.38 30.73 13.97
CA LEU A 18 18.41 29.67 14.24
C LEU A 18 17.08 29.93 13.51
N LEU A 19 16.62 31.18 13.45
CA LEU A 19 15.38 31.54 12.77
C LEU A 19 15.44 31.28 11.25
N ILE A 20 16.58 31.59 10.62
CA ILE A 20 16.78 31.33 9.18
C ILE A 20 16.77 29.82 8.91
N VAL A 21 17.42 29.03 9.75
CA VAL A 21 17.45 27.56 9.61
C VAL A 21 16.04 26.97 9.72
N VAL A 22 15.24 27.40 10.70
CA VAL A 22 13.86 26.94 10.85
C VAL A 22 13.01 27.33 9.65
N ALA A 23 13.19 28.54 9.11
CA ALA A 23 12.46 28.99 7.92
C ALA A 23 12.76 28.10 6.69
N ILE A 24 14.02 27.73 6.47
CA ILE A 24 14.42 26.85 5.36
C ILE A 24 13.82 25.44 5.56
N ILE A 25 13.91 24.88 6.78
CA ILE A 25 13.35 23.56 7.09
C ILE A 25 11.83 23.54 6.87
N ALA A 26 11.13 24.61 7.24
CA ALA A 26 9.68 24.71 7.04
C ALA A 26 9.29 24.64 5.55
N ILE A 27 10.04 25.31 4.67
CA ILE A 27 9.80 25.28 3.23
C ILE A 27 10.05 23.88 2.66
N LEU A 28 11.16 23.24 3.06
CA LEU A 28 11.49 21.89 2.62
C LEU A 28 10.45 20.87 3.11
N ALA A 29 10.03 20.96 4.36
CA ALA A 29 9.04 20.07 4.96
C ALA A 29 7.68 20.15 4.23
N ALA A 30 7.24 21.35 3.84
CA ALA A 30 6.00 21.55 3.11
C ALA A 30 5.94 20.78 1.78
N ILE A 31 7.07 20.61 1.10
CA ILE A 31 7.18 19.86 -0.16
C ILE A 31 7.46 18.37 0.10
N ALA A 32 8.35 18.07 1.05
CA ALA A 32 8.82 16.70 1.28
C ALA A 32 7.75 15.80 1.94
N ILE A 33 6.95 16.34 2.87
CA ILE A 33 5.93 15.55 3.58
C ILE A 33 4.89 14.93 2.63
N PRO A 34 4.20 15.69 1.74
CA PRO A 34 3.21 15.09 0.84
C PRO A 34 3.85 14.08 -0.12
N GLN A 35 5.06 14.37 -0.63
CA GLN A 35 5.78 13.43 -1.51
C GLN A 35 6.14 12.13 -0.79
N TYR A 36 6.59 12.20 0.47
CA TYR A 36 6.89 11.02 1.27
C TYR A 36 5.63 10.20 1.56
N GLN A 37 4.50 10.85 1.85
CA GLN A 37 3.22 10.17 2.06
C GLN A 37 2.77 9.41 0.81
N ASP A 38 2.89 10.01 -0.37
CA ASP A 38 2.57 9.34 -1.63
C ASP A 38 3.49 8.13 -1.88
N TYR A 39 4.78 8.24 -1.56
CA TYR A 39 5.73 7.12 -1.65
C TYR A 39 5.36 5.97 -0.71
N VAL A 40 5.03 6.27 0.55
CA VAL A 40 4.59 5.27 1.53
C VAL A 40 3.29 4.60 1.05
N SER A 41 2.33 5.37 0.55
CA SER A 41 1.09 4.82 0.02
C SER A 41 1.34 3.84 -1.13
N ARG A 42 2.17 4.21 -2.11
CA ARG A 42 2.50 3.32 -3.25
C ARG A 42 3.19 2.03 -2.80
N THR A 43 4.12 2.14 -1.86
CA THR A 43 4.83 0.95 -1.33
C THR A 43 3.89 0.02 -0.56
N ARG A 44 2.91 0.56 0.16
CA ARG A 44 1.83 -0.23 0.76
C ARG A 44 0.95 -0.91 -0.28
N ALA A 45 0.59 -0.21 -1.37
CA ALA A 45 -0.21 -0.79 -2.45
C ALA A 45 0.52 -1.93 -3.16
N SER A 46 1.82 -1.77 -3.46
CA SER A 46 2.64 -2.86 -4.02
C SER A 46 2.82 -4.02 -3.05
N GLY A 47 2.96 -3.73 -1.75
CA GLY A 47 3.01 -4.75 -0.72
C GLY A 47 1.72 -5.56 -0.64
N ALA A 48 0.57 -4.89 -0.73
CA ALA A 48 -0.73 -5.54 -0.75
C ALA A 48 -0.87 -6.46 -1.97
N ALA A 49 -0.44 -6.01 -3.15
CA ALA A 49 -0.43 -6.82 -4.37
C ALA A 49 0.41 -8.11 -4.20
N ALA A 50 1.59 -7.98 -3.56
CA ALA A 50 2.45 -9.12 -3.30
C ALA A 50 1.81 -10.11 -2.31
N GLU A 51 1.21 -9.63 -1.23
CA GLU A 51 0.56 -10.47 -0.22
C GLU A 51 -0.68 -11.19 -0.80
N LEU A 52 -1.52 -10.48 -1.55
CA LEU A 52 -2.74 -11.01 -2.15
C LEU A 52 -2.48 -11.93 -3.36
N SER A 53 -1.27 -11.94 -3.91
CA SER A 53 -0.88 -12.88 -4.99
C SER A 53 -0.97 -14.35 -4.58
N SER A 54 -0.81 -14.65 -3.29
CA SER A 54 -0.97 -15.98 -2.73
C SER A 54 -2.42 -16.47 -2.81
N LEU A 55 -3.38 -15.61 -2.44
CA LEU A 55 -4.82 -15.87 -2.60
C LEU A 55 -5.19 -16.01 -4.06
N ARG A 56 -4.66 -15.15 -4.94
CA ARG A 56 -4.87 -15.25 -6.39
C ARG A 56 -4.42 -16.60 -6.94
N THR A 57 -3.28 -17.10 -6.48
CA THR A 57 -2.78 -18.42 -6.89
C THR A 57 -3.73 -19.53 -6.45
N ALA A 58 -4.19 -19.51 -5.19
CA ALA A 58 -5.15 -20.49 -4.68
C ALA A 58 -6.50 -20.43 -5.42
N VAL A 59 -6.99 -19.23 -5.73
CA VAL A 59 -8.21 -19.06 -6.53
C VAL A 59 -8.02 -19.60 -7.94
N ASN A 60 -6.89 -19.35 -8.61
CA ASN A 60 -6.62 -19.89 -9.94
C ASN A 60 -6.64 -21.43 -9.94
N VAL A 61 -6.08 -22.06 -8.91
CA VAL A 61 -6.13 -23.52 -8.76
C VAL A 61 -7.57 -23.99 -8.58
N CYS A 62 -8.34 -23.35 -7.69
CA CYS A 62 -9.75 -23.67 -7.50
C CYS A 62 -10.57 -23.54 -8.81
N ILE A 63 -10.38 -22.45 -9.56
CA ILE A 63 -11.07 -22.24 -10.84
C ILE A 63 -10.70 -23.32 -11.85
N ALA A 64 -9.42 -23.69 -11.93
CA ALA A 64 -8.97 -24.74 -12.85
C ALA A 64 -9.56 -26.12 -12.50
N GLU A 65 -9.68 -26.43 -11.21
CA GLU A 65 -10.27 -27.71 -10.75
C GLU A 65 -11.79 -27.75 -10.91
N GLN A 66 -12.47 -26.66 -10.58
CA GLN A 66 -13.94 -26.57 -10.60
C GLN A 66 -14.50 -26.17 -11.96
N GLN A 67 -13.65 -25.65 -12.86
CA GLN A 67 -14.05 -25.04 -14.14
C GLN A 67 -15.08 -23.92 -13.95
N THR A 68 -15.04 -23.23 -12.80
CA THR A 68 -15.89 -22.11 -12.44
C THR A 68 -15.28 -21.32 -11.30
N ALA A 69 -15.60 -20.02 -11.20
CA ALA A 69 -15.23 -19.20 -10.04
C ALA A 69 -16.20 -19.40 -8.87
N VAL A 70 -17.42 -19.89 -9.13
CA VAL A 70 -18.44 -20.10 -8.09
C VAL A 70 -17.96 -21.15 -7.09
N GLY A 71 -18.06 -20.83 -5.79
CA GLY A 71 -17.60 -21.69 -4.71
C GLY A 71 -16.10 -21.60 -4.41
N CYS A 72 -15.32 -20.84 -5.19
CA CYS A 72 -13.93 -20.52 -4.84
C CYS A 72 -13.89 -19.40 -3.80
N SER A 73 -14.17 -19.76 -2.55
CA SER A 73 -14.23 -18.83 -1.41
C SER A 73 -13.26 -19.21 -0.30
N LEU A 74 -12.95 -18.28 0.62
CA LEU A 74 -12.03 -18.55 1.73
C LEU A 74 -12.43 -19.80 2.53
N GLY A 75 -11.44 -20.63 2.85
CA GLY A 75 -11.63 -21.87 3.62
C GLY A 75 -12.27 -23.02 2.84
N LEU A 76 -12.57 -22.83 1.55
CA LEU A 76 -13.14 -23.85 0.67
C LEU A 76 -12.19 -24.15 -0.49
N ASN A 77 -12.30 -25.37 -1.04
CA ASN A 77 -11.63 -25.76 -2.29
C ASN A 77 -10.13 -25.40 -2.35
N GLY A 78 -9.42 -25.63 -1.25
CA GLY A 78 -7.97 -25.40 -1.14
C GLY A 78 -7.56 -23.94 -0.91
N ILE A 79 -8.50 -23.00 -0.83
CA ILE A 79 -8.23 -21.59 -0.50
C ILE A 79 -8.09 -21.47 1.03
N PRO A 80 -6.97 -20.92 1.55
CA PRO A 80 -6.78 -20.77 2.99
C PRO A 80 -7.87 -19.88 3.59
N ALA A 81 -8.11 -20.03 4.90
CA ALA A 81 -8.94 -19.08 5.64
C ALA A 81 -8.26 -17.70 5.68
N ASN A 82 -9.02 -16.69 6.13
CA ASN A 82 -8.63 -15.28 6.10
C ASN A 82 -7.17 -15.06 6.54
N PRO A 83 -6.31 -14.45 5.69
CA PRO A 83 -4.92 -14.20 6.04
C PRO A 83 -4.80 -13.26 7.26
N PRO A 84 -3.70 -13.38 8.04
CA PRO A 84 -3.47 -12.49 9.17
C PRO A 84 -3.26 -11.05 8.70
N ALA A 85 -3.57 -10.11 9.60
CA ALA A 85 -3.34 -8.69 9.36
C ALA A 85 -1.87 -8.38 9.14
N THR A 86 -1.60 -7.52 8.17
CA THR A 86 -0.26 -6.95 7.94
C THR A 86 -0.36 -5.43 7.92
N ARG A 87 0.77 -4.75 7.65
CA ARG A 87 0.74 -3.31 7.38
C ARG A 87 0.24 -2.98 5.99
N ASN A 88 0.16 -3.95 5.09
CA ASN A 88 -0.23 -3.75 3.69
C ASN A 88 -1.67 -4.21 3.41
N VAL A 89 -2.19 -5.17 4.19
CA VAL A 89 -3.57 -5.66 4.15
C VAL A 89 -4.15 -5.59 5.56
N LEU A 90 -5.23 -4.83 5.73
CA LEU A 90 -5.82 -4.56 7.05
C LEU A 90 -6.53 -5.79 7.62
N ALA A 91 -6.49 -5.90 8.95
CA ALA A 91 -7.06 -7.00 9.70
C ALA A 91 -8.53 -7.25 9.36
N GLY A 92 -8.86 -8.50 9.04
CA GLY A 92 -10.25 -8.91 8.82
C GLY A 92 -10.88 -8.38 7.53
N THR A 93 -10.12 -7.72 6.66
CA THR A 93 -10.66 -7.11 5.45
C THR A 93 -10.46 -7.93 4.18
N ALA A 94 -9.48 -8.85 4.18
CA ALA A 94 -9.27 -9.75 3.07
C ALA A 94 -10.39 -10.79 3.01
N ASP A 95 -11.03 -10.91 1.86
CA ASP A 95 -12.09 -11.88 1.60
C ASP A 95 -11.98 -12.42 0.19
N VAL A 96 -12.46 -13.65 0.01
CA VAL A 96 -12.59 -14.31 -1.28
C VAL A 96 -13.98 -14.91 -1.35
N VAL A 97 -14.77 -14.44 -2.31
CA VAL A 97 -16.13 -14.92 -2.56
C VAL A 97 -16.28 -15.16 -4.05
N ASP A 98 -16.59 -16.40 -4.42
CA ASP A 98 -16.76 -16.82 -5.83
C ASP A 98 -15.61 -16.35 -6.72
N GLY A 99 -14.37 -16.52 -6.23
CA GLY A 99 -13.13 -16.16 -6.90
C GLY A 99 -12.76 -14.67 -6.83
N ARG A 100 -13.67 -13.78 -6.44
CA ARG A 100 -13.39 -12.35 -6.28
C ARG A 100 -12.63 -12.09 -4.98
N ILE A 101 -11.46 -11.47 -5.09
CA ILE A 101 -10.59 -11.13 -3.96
C ILE A 101 -10.82 -9.67 -3.60
N THR A 102 -11.31 -9.41 -2.39
CA THR A 102 -11.49 -8.05 -1.86
C THR A 102 -10.61 -7.85 -0.64
N ALA A 103 -10.09 -6.65 -0.43
CA ALA A 103 -9.37 -6.28 0.78
C ALA A 103 -9.35 -4.77 1.00
N THR A 104 -9.03 -4.34 2.22
CA THR A 104 -8.60 -2.96 2.47
C THR A 104 -7.09 -2.94 2.62
N THR A 105 -6.42 -2.07 1.87
CA THR A 105 -4.95 -1.99 1.86
C THR A 105 -4.42 -0.96 2.85
N GLY A 106 -3.16 -1.09 3.26
CA GLY A 106 -2.47 -0.07 4.05
C GLY A 106 -2.10 1.19 3.27
N ALA A 107 -2.37 1.23 1.97
CA ALA A 107 -2.22 2.43 1.16
C ALA A 107 -3.37 3.38 1.46
N THR A 108 -3.14 4.69 1.37
CA THR A 108 -4.14 5.69 1.75
C THR A 108 -4.32 6.75 0.67
N ASP A 109 -5.48 7.38 0.64
CA ASP A 109 -5.75 8.53 -0.22
C ASP A 109 -5.11 9.83 0.30
N ALA A 110 -5.12 10.87 -0.54
CA ALA A 110 -4.61 12.20 -0.20
C ALA A 110 -5.55 13.01 0.70
N ASN A 111 -6.82 12.60 0.81
CA ASN A 111 -7.91 13.41 1.37
C ASN A 111 -8.35 12.85 2.72
N GLY A 112 -7.47 12.94 3.72
CA GLY A 112 -7.76 12.48 5.09
C GLY A 112 -7.27 11.08 5.41
N GLY A 113 -6.61 10.40 4.47
CA GLY A 113 -5.87 9.17 4.72
C GLY A 113 -6.77 7.93 4.77
N ALA A 114 -7.90 7.95 4.05
CA ALA A 114 -8.76 6.78 3.94
C ALA A 114 -8.01 5.67 3.20
N ALA A 115 -8.18 4.43 3.66
CA ALA A 115 -7.49 3.29 3.10
C ALA A 115 -8.00 2.95 1.69
N LEU A 116 -7.07 2.66 0.77
CA LEU A 116 -7.41 2.25 -0.59
C LEU A 116 -7.89 0.79 -0.59
N THR A 117 -8.93 0.50 -1.36
CA THR A 117 -9.52 -0.84 -1.46
C THR A 117 -8.87 -1.64 -2.58
N TRP A 118 -8.74 -2.93 -2.34
CA TRP A 118 -8.40 -3.94 -3.33
C TRP A 118 -9.67 -4.66 -3.75
N ASP A 119 -9.87 -4.81 -5.05
CA ASP A 119 -11.03 -5.51 -5.59
C ASP A 119 -10.68 -6.15 -6.92
N ASN A 120 -10.24 -7.40 -6.86
CA ASN A 120 -9.72 -8.14 -7.99
C ASN A 120 -10.67 -9.28 -8.35
N ALA A 121 -11.24 -9.23 -9.55
CA ALA A 121 -12.22 -10.19 -10.03
C ALA A 121 -11.64 -11.01 -11.19
N PRO A 122 -11.80 -12.35 -11.16
CA PRO A 122 -11.48 -13.19 -12.30
C PRO A 122 -12.64 -13.22 -13.29
N THR A 123 -12.31 -13.32 -14.56
CA THR A 123 -13.20 -13.71 -15.65
C THR A 123 -12.67 -15.02 -16.21
N TYR A 124 -13.44 -16.10 -16.05
CA TYR A 124 -13.09 -17.43 -16.56
C TYR A 124 -13.76 -17.67 -17.91
N ASN A 125 -12.96 -17.96 -18.93
CA ASN A 125 -13.45 -18.38 -20.24
C ASN A 125 -13.41 -19.90 -20.35
N VAL A 126 -14.59 -20.52 -20.23
CA VAL A 126 -14.80 -21.98 -20.31
C VAL A 126 -14.38 -22.60 -21.65
N LEU A 127 -14.29 -21.80 -22.73
CA LEU A 127 -13.94 -22.31 -24.06
C LEU A 127 -12.42 -22.40 -24.28
N SER A 128 -11.66 -21.53 -23.61
CA SER A 128 -10.21 -21.44 -23.77
C SER A 128 -9.43 -21.75 -22.49
N ASP A 129 -10.12 -22.16 -21.42
CA ASP A 129 -9.58 -22.38 -20.07
C ASP A 129 -8.73 -21.19 -19.57
N MET A 130 -9.11 -19.98 -19.98
CA MET A 130 -8.33 -18.77 -19.73
C MET A 130 -8.96 -17.99 -18.58
N ILE A 131 -8.15 -17.62 -17.59
CA ILE A 131 -8.53 -16.75 -16.49
C ILE A 131 -7.92 -15.37 -16.73
N THR A 132 -8.76 -14.35 -16.88
CA THR A 132 -8.33 -12.94 -16.93
C THR A 132 -8.70 -12.25 -15.64
N TRP A 133 -7.81 -11.43 -15.10
CA TRP A 133 -8.04 -10.70 -13.86
C TRP A 133 -8.16 -9.21 -14.13
N THR A 134 -9.01 -8.54 -13.35
CA THR A 134 -9.14 -7.08 -13.38
C THR A 134 -9.29 -6.57 -11.96
N ASN A 135 -8.50 -5.54 -11.62
CA ASN A 135 -8.60 -4.84 -10.35
C ASN A 135 -9.39 -3.55 -10.53
N SER A 136 -10.50 -3.44 -9.81
CA SER A 136 -11.42 -2.30 -9.82
C SER A 136 -11.41 -1.53 -8.49
N GLY A 137 -10.49 -1.89 -7.59
CA GLY A 137 -10.35 -1.25 -6.28
C GLY A 137 -9.76 0.16 -6.40
N THR A 138 -9.95 0.98 -5.37
CA THR A 138 -9.39 2.35 -5.33
C THR A 138 -7.86 2.34 -5.22
N VAL A 139 -7.25 1.18 -5.00
CA VAL A 139 -5.79 0.96 -5.11
C VAL A 139 -5.26 1.21 -6.52
N CYS A 140 -6.09 1.14 -7.56
CA CYS A 140 -5.73 1.54 -8.92
C CYS A 140 -5.70 3.06 -9.03
N HIS A 141 -4.61 3.66 -8.55
CA HIS A 141 -4.47 5.11 -8.41
C HIS A 141 -3.10 5.58 -8.93
N PRO A 142 -3.06 6.54 -9.89
CA PRO A 142 -1.84 6.90 -10.62
C PRO A 142 -0.75 7.51 -9.73
N GLN A 143 -1.15 8.16 -8.63
CA GLN A 143 -0.23 8.89 -7.74
C GLN A 143 0.08 8.21 -6.41
N ARG A 144 -0.72 7.24 -5.97
CA ARG A 144 -0.67 6.75 -4.58
C ARG A 144 -0.91 5.26 -4.42
N GLY A 145 -1.34 4.60 -5.48
CA GLY A 145 -1.53 3.17 -5.53
C GLY A 145 -0.77 2.57 -6.69
N LEU A 146 -1.36 1.54 -7.27
CA LEU A 146 -0.85 0.85 -8.45
C LEU A 146 -1.14 1.66 -9.72
N ARG A 147 -0.16 1.68 -10.62
CA ARG A 147 -0.31 2.31 -11.94
C ARG A 147 -1.05 1.36 -12.90
N PRO A 148 -1.63 1.88 -13.99
CA PRO A 148 -2.12 1.04 -15.08
C PRO A 148 -1.10 -0.01 -15.50
N GLY A 149 -1.55 -1.25 -15.64
CA GLY A 149 -0.70 -2.42 -15.93
C GLY A 149 -0.01 -3.06 -14.71
N GLN A 150 -0.23 -2.57 -13.49
CA GLN A 150 0.27 -3.20 -12.26
C GLN A 150 -0.87 -3.79 -11.43
N GLY A 151 -0.68 -5.02 -10.92
CA GLY A 151 -1.67 -5.69 -10.04
C GLY A 151 -3.08 -5.75 -10.63
N ASP A 152 -3.15 -5.98 -11.95
CA ASP A 152 -4.37 -6.02 -12.78
C ASP A 152 -5.17 -4.71 -12.85
N CYS A 153 -4.56 -3.58 -12.49
CA CYS A 153 -5.18 -2.27 -12.71
C CYS A 153 -5.25 -1.94 -14.21
N PRO A 154 -6.42 -1.53 -14.71
CA PRO A 154 -6.60 -1.11 -16.10
C PRO A 154 -5.84 0.19 -16.43
#